data_AF-A0A7S3KTT3-F1
#
_entry.id   AF-A0A7S3KTT3-F1
#
_cell.length_a   1.000
_cell.length_b   1.000
_cell.length_c   1.000
_cell.angle_alpha   90.00
_cell.angle_beta   90.00
_cell.angle_gamma   90.00
#
_symmetry.space_group_name_H-M   'P 1'
#
loop_
_entity.id
_entity.type
_entity.pdbx_description
1 polymer ?
#
loop_
_entity_poly.entity_id
_entity_poly.type
_entity_poly.pdbx_seq_one_letter_code
_entity_poly.pdbx_strand_id
1 'polypeptide(L)'
;MVKATAKVWTGGVSDCYFTKCSQGLILSNRRENNRKEIFSQITETPVEMLPGFSKEASDLISGFLKIDPDERLGSSTTGAEEIKTHKFFQKVDWTKVYKRQISPPYQPC
;
A
#
# COMPACT_ATOMS: atom_id res chain seq x y z
N MET A 1 -49.55 15.18 6.09
CA MET A 1 -49.15 16.53 6.51
C MET A 1 -47.64 16.63 6.46
N VAL A 2 -47.15 17.36 5.47
CA VAL A 2 -45.74 17.70 5.24
C VAL A 2 -45.30 18.78 6.24
N LYS A 3 -44.12 18.63 6.83
CA LYS A 3 -43.28 19.77 7.22
C LYS A 3 -41.84 19.49 6.79
N ALA A 4 -41.56 19.91 5.56
CA ALA A 4 -40.23 20.23 5.10
C ALA A 4 -39.80 21.56 5.72
N THR A 5 -38.56 21.65 6.19
CA THR A 5 -37.83 22.92 6.26
C THR A 5 -36.40 22.68 5.80
N ALA A 6 -36.24 22.66 4.48
CA ALA A 6 -34.98 23.00 3.85
C ALA A 6 -34.71 24.49 4.15
N LYS A 7 -33.60 24.79 4.81
CA LYS A 7 -33.08 26.16 4.87
C LYS A 7 -31.86 26.23 3.96
N VAL A 8 -32.07 27.03 2.93
CA VAL A 8 -31.22 27.32 1.78
C VAL A 8 -29.94 28.05 2.21
N TRP A 9 -28.86 27.64 1.55
CA TRP A 9 -27.62 28.37 1.26
C TRP A 9 -27.57 29.87 1.58
N THR A 10 -26.55 30.29 2.33
CA THR A 10 -25.95 31.63 2.24
C THR A 10 -24.44 31.59 2.47
N GLY A 11 -23.67 32.03 1.47
CA GLY A 11 -22.25 32.40 1.55
C GLY A 11 -21.30 31.22 1.36
N GLY A 12 -20.44 31.14 0.35
CA GLY A 12 -19.67 32.22 -0.26
C GLY A 12 -18.19 32.02 0.08
N VAL A 13 -17.51 31.22 -0.74
CA VAL A 13 -16.06 31.22 -1.01
C VAL A 13 -15.09 31.24 0.18
N SER A 14 -14.54 30.07 0.56
CA SER A 14 -13.09 29.80 0.67
C SER A 14 -12.79 28.58 1.57
N ASP A 15 -13.18 27.38 1.18
CA ASP A 15 -12.68 26.14 1.81
C ASP A 15 -12.45 25.02 0.78
N CYS A 16 -11.95 25.41 -0.41
CA CYS A 16 -11.56 24.47 -1.46
C CYS A 16 -10.08 24.04 -1.33
N TYR A 17 -9.57 23.85 -0.11
CA TYR A 17 -8.19 23.41 0.13
C TYR A 17 -8.04 22.25 1.12
N PHE A 18 -9.08 21.42 1.32
CA PHE A 18 -8.92 20.20 2.13
C PHE A 18 -9.44 18.90 1.51
N THR A 19 -9.66 18.81 0.19
CA THR A 19 -10.26 17.56 -0.35
C THR A 19 -9.78 17.07 -1.71
N LYS A 20 -8.60 17.45 -2.21
CA LYS A 20 -8.05 16.73 -3.39
C LYS A 20 -6.54 16.56 -3.37
N CYS A 21 -6.02 15.96 -2.31
CA CYS A 21 -4.72 15.29 -2.33
C CYS A 21 -4.90 13.83 -1.86
N SER A 22 -5.60 13.02 -2.65
CA SER A 22 -5.69 11.57 -2.41
C SER A 22 -6.07 10.77 -3.66
N GLN A 23 -5.80 11.28 -4.86
CA GLN A 23 -5.71 10.42 -6.05
C GLN A 23 -4.29 9.85 -6.13
N GLY A 24 -4.06 8.95 -5.20
CA GLY A 24 -2.81 8.23 -5.01
C GLY A 24 -3.10 7.03 -4.12
N LEU A 25 -3.59 5.95 -4.74
CA LEU A 25 -3.49 4.59 -4.24
C LEU A 25 -4.13 4.28 -2.87
N ILE A 26 -5.44 4.49 -2.66
CA ILE A 26 -6.14 3.83 -1.54
C ILE A 26 -7.58 3.46 -1.94
N LEU A 27 -7.82 2.15 -2.08
CA LEU A 27 -9.09 1.44 -1.85
C LEU A 27 -10.37 2.22 -2.21
N SER A 28 -10.59 2.44 -3.51
CA SER A 28 -11.87 2.93 -4.02
C SER A 28 -12.93 1.82 -4.01
N ASN A 29 -13.28 1.34 -2.81
CA ASN A 29 -14.56 0.68 -2.54
C ASN A 29 -14.72 0.46 -1.03
N ARG A 30 -15.19 1.48 -0.31
CA ARG A 30 -15.81 1.22 1.00
C ARG A 30 -17.20 0.65 0.75
N ARG A 31 -17.26 -0.61 0.32
CA ARG A 31 -18.46 -1.44 0.43
C ARG A 31 -18.47 -1.99 1.85
N GLU A 32 -19.59 -1.91 2.56
CA GLU A 32 -19.80 -2.68 3.81
C GLU A 32 -19.90 -4.16 3.44
N ASN A 33 -18.77 -4.75 3.08
CA ASN A 33 -18.67 -6.18 2.78
C ASN A 33 -18.66 -6.93 4.11
N ASN A 34 -19.51 -7.95 4.20
CA ASN A 34 -19.55 -8.82 5.36
C ASN A 34 -18.16 -9.45 5.55
N ARG A 35 -17.67 -9.63 6.80
CA ARG A 35 -16.27 -10.09 7.05
C ARG A 35 -15.85 -11.32 6.23
N LYS A 36 -16.81 -12.23 5.97
CA LYS A 36 -16.60 -13.45 5.17
C LYS A 36 -16.26 -13.13 3.71
N GLU A 37 -16.90 -12.13 3.14
CA GLU A 37 -16.68 -11.70 1.76
C GLU A 37 -15.31 -11.04 1.61
N ILE A 38 -14.91 -10.23 2.58
CA ILE A 38 -13.56 -9.63 2.60
C ILE A 38 -12.49 -10.73 2.68
N PHE A 39 -12.68 -11.72 3.54
CA PHE A 39 -11.72 -12.81 3.69
C PHE A 39 -11.60 -13.63 2.40
N SER A 40 -12.73 -14.00 1.80
CA SER A 40 -12.78 -14.70 0.50
C SER A 40 -12.07 -13.90 -0.59
N GLN A 41 -12.28 -12.58 -0.66
CA GLN A 41 -11.57 -11.71 -1.61
C GLN A 41 -10.05 -11.73 -1.40
N ILE A 42 -9.56 -11.74 -0.16
CA ILE A 42 -8.12 -11.79 0.13
C ILE A 42 -7.50 -13.14 -0.28
N THR A 43 -8.23 -14.25 -0.08
CA THR A 43 -7.71 -15.60 -0.38
C THR A 43 -7.86 -16.00 -1.84
N GLU A 44 -8.87 -15.49 -2.55
CA GLU A 44 -9.24 -15.98 -3.88
C GLU A 44 -8.78 -15.03 -5.01
N THR A 45 -8.60 -13.74 -4.71
CA THR A 45 -8.23 -12.78 -5.75
C THR A 45 -6.73 -12.86 -6.04
N PRO A 46 -6.31 -13.21 -7.27
CA PRO A 46 -4.90 -13.15 -7.64
C PRO A 46 -4.41 -11.70 -7.61
N VAL A 47 -3.18 -11.50 -7.15
CA VAL A 47 -2.57 -10.16 -7.11
C VAL A 47 -2.15 -9.75 -8.52
N GLU A 48 -2.86 -8.77 -9.09
CA GLU A 48 -2.45 -8.12 -10.34
C GLU A 48 -1.58 -6.89 -10.04
N MET A 49 -0.37 -6.88 -10.59
CA MET A 49 0.56 -5.75 -10.45
C MET A 49 0.26 -4.67 -11.48
N LEU A 50 0.18 -3.41 -11.03
CA LEU A 50 -0.05 -2.26 -11.92
C LEU A 50 1.15 -2.04 -12.87
N PRO A 51 0.92 -1.49 -14.07
CA PRO A 51 2.00 -1.12 -14.97
C PRO A 51 2.86 -0.02 -14.33
N GLY A 52 4.17 -0.24 -14.21
CA GLY A 52 5.13 0.71 -13.63
C GLY A 52 6.08 0.10 -12.60
N PHE A 53 5.79 -1.10 -12.10
CA PHE A 53 6.74 -1.84 -11.27
C PHE A 53 7.83 -2.50 -12.12
N SER A 54 9.08 -2.49 -11.62
CA SER A 54 10.13 -3.31 -12.22
C SER A 54 9.83 -4.79 -12.00
N LYS A 55 10.46 -5.65 -12.80
CA LYS A 55 10.25 -7.11 -12.70
C LYS A 55 10.65 -7.62 -11.31
N GLU A 56 11.73 -7.10 -10.76
CA GLU A 56 12.25 -7.44 -9.44
C GLU A 56 11.34 -6.93 -8.31
N ALA A 57 10.72 -5.77 -8.48
CA ALA A 57 9.76 -5.24 -7.52
C ALA A 57 8.46 -6.06 -7.50
N SER A 58 7.99 -6.46 -8.68
CA SER A 58 6.80 -7.31 -8.83
C SER A 58 7.01 -8.69 -8.22
N ASP A 59 8.19 -9.28 -8.42
CA ASP A 59 8.60 -10.56 -7.84
C ASP A 59 8.63 -10.49 -6.30
N LEU A 60 9.24 -9.44 -5.76
CA LEU A 60 9.29 -9.21 -4.31
C LEU A 60 7.90 -9.11 -3.69
N ILE A 61 7.02 -8.30 -4.29
CA ILE A 61 5.65 -8.09 -3.81
C ILE A 61 4.83 -9.38 -3.90
N SER A 62 5.01 -10.16 -4.97
CA SER A 62 4.35 -11.46 -5.14
C SER A 62 4.77 -12.46 -4.06
N GLY A 63 6.05 -12.45 -3.66
CA GLY A 63 6.55 -13.28 -2.56
C GLY A 63 5.96 -12.90 -1.20
N PHE A 64 5.75 -11.62 -0.93
CA PHE A 64 5.12 -11.16 0.32
C PHE A 64 3.62 -11.43 0.38
N LEU A 65 2.93 -11.36 -0.75
CA LEU A 65 1.49 -11.54 -0.84
C LEU A 65 1.07 -12.99 -1.10
N LYS A 66 1.95 -13.95 -0.81
CA LYS A 66 1.60 -15.37 -0.81
C LYS A 66 0.51 -15.66 0.23
N ILE A 67 -0.52 -16.39 -0.26
CA ILE A 67 -1.67 -16.82 0.53
C ILE A 67 -1.22 -17.80 1.60
N ASP A 68 -0.40 -18.78 1.22
CA ASP A 68 0.22 -19.73 2.15
C ASP A 68 1.28 -18.99 3.00
N PRO A 69 1.15 -19.00 4.35
CA PRO A 69 2.12 -18.38 5.23
C PRO A 69 3.50 -19.04 5.17
N ASP A 70 3.61 -20.33 4.89
CA ASP A 70 4.88 -21.05 4.89
C ASP A 70 5.68 -20.78 3.61
N GLU A 71 4.99 -20.53 2.49
CA GLU A 71 5.61 -20.08 1.23
C GLU A 71 5.88 -18.57 1.18
N ARG A 72 5.44 -17.82 2.18
CA ARG A 72 5.58 -16.37 2.19
C ARG A 72 7.05 -15.97 2.40
N LEU A 73 7.52 -15.06 1.58
CA LEU A 73 8.89 -14.54 1.67
C LEU A 73 9.17 -13.99 3.07
N GLY A 74 10.21 -14.49 3.73
CA GLY A 74 10.57 -14.13 5.09
C GLY A 74 9.90 -14.97 6.20
N SER A 75 9.12 -16.00 5.86
CA SER A 75 8.64 -17.02 6.81
C SER A 75 9.66 -18.14 7.07
N SER A 76 10.73 -18.20 6.27
CA SER A 76 11.83 -19.16 6.45
C SER A 76 12.58 -18.91 7.77
N THR A 77 13.38 -19.87 8.20
CA THR A 77 14.23 -19.77 9.42
C THR A 77 15.21 -18.59 9.37
N THR A 78 15.58 -18.16 8.16
CA THR A 78 16.45 -17.00 7.90
C THR A 78 15.70 -15.67 7.92
N GLY A 79 14.37 -15.69 7.85
CA GLY A 79 13.46 -14.56 7.97
C GLY A 79 13.89 -13.33 7.16
N ALA A 80 14.35 -12.30 7.87
CA ALA A 80 14.76 -11.04 7.27
C ALA A 80 15.98 -11.15 6.33
N GLU A 81 16.86 -12.13 6.50
CA GLU A 81 18.03 -12.29 5.62
C GLU A 81 17.63 -12.74 4.21
N GLU A 82 16.57 -13.54 4.08
CA GLU A 82 16.00 -13.91 2.79
C GLU A 82 15.52 -12.67 2.02
N ILE A 83 14.84 -11.76 2.73
CA ILE A 83 14.36 -10.50 2.15
C ILE A 83 15.54 -9.64 1.70
N LYS A 84 16.58 -9.52 2.52
CA LYS A 84 17.76 -8.70 2.22
C LYS A 84 18.55 -9.18 1.00
N THR A 85 18.55 -10.49 0.74
CA THR A 85 19.25 -11.11 -0.39
C THR A 85 18.47 -11.09 -1.71
N HIS A 86 17.20 -10.65 -1.68
CA HIS A 86 16.37 -10.54 -2.87
C HIS A 86 16.97 -9.59 -3.92
N LYS A 87 16.78 -9.91 -5.21
CA LYS A 87 17.33 -9.13 -6.35
C LYS A 87 16.96 -7.65 -6.32
N PHE A 88 15.77 -7.34 -5.80
CA PHE A 88 15.31 -5.96 -5.59
C PHE A 88 16.30 -5.14 -4.73
N PHE A 89 16.90 -5.75 -3.71
CA PHE A 89 17.82 -5.10 -2.78
C PHE A 89 19.30 -5.30 -3.13
N GLN A 90 19.63 -5.87 -4.29
CA GLN A 90 21.02 -6.16 -4.67
C GLN A 90 21.93 -4.92 -4.66
N LYS A 91 21.37 -3.73 -4.91
CA LYS A 91 22.11 -2.45 -4.91
C LYS A 91 22.24 -1.81 -3.52
N VAL A 92 21.60 -2.40 -2.50
CA VAL A 92 21.56 -1.86 -1.13
C VAL A 92 22.62 -2.54 -0.28
N ASP A 93 23.56 -1.74 0.23
CA ASP A 93 24.50 -2.19 1.25
C ASP A 93 23.89 -2.03 2.64
N TRP A 94 23.29 -3.11 3.14
CA TRP A 94 22.64 -3.15 4.46
C TRP A 94 23.57 -2.78 5.62
N THR A 95 24.89 -3.01 5.49
CA THR A 95 25.86 -2.63 6.52
C THR A 95 26.00 -1.11 6.58
N LYS A 96 26.07 -0.44 5.43
CA LYS A 96 26.11 1.02 5.36
C LYS A 96 24.78 1.65 5.77
N VAL A 97 23.64 1.03 5.43
CA VAL A 97 22.31 1.46 5.91
C VAL A 97 22.29 1.44 7.44
N TYR A 98 22.69 0.33 8.05
CA TYR A 98 22.71 0.17 9.51
C TYR A 98 23.61 1.22 10.19
N LYS A 99 24.76 1.52 9.58
CA LYS A 99 25.69 2.55 10.06
C LYS A 99 25.28 4.00 9.71
N ARG A 100 24.11 4.19 9.06
CA ARG A 100 23.61 5.50 8.59
C ARG A 100 24.59 6.24 7.66
N GLN A 101 25.35 5.49 6.87
CA GLN A 101 26.35 6.03 5.95
C GLN A 101 25.81 6.30 4.54
N ILE A 102 24.55 5.95 4.28
CA ILE A 102 23.87 6.23 3.02
C ILE A 102 23.03 7.49 3.22
N SER A 103 23.25 8.50 2.37
CA SER A 103 22.41 9.70 2.35
C SER A 103 20.99 9.32 1.91
N PRO A 104 19.95 9.76 2.62
CA PRO A 104 18.57 9.48 2.23
C PRO A 104 18.29 10.13 0.86
N PRO A 105 17.50 9.47 -0.01
CA PRO A 105 17.17 10.01 -1.32
C PRO A 105 16.30 11.28 -1.25
N TYR A 106 15.66 11.51 -0.10
CA TYR A 106 14.84 12.68 0.16
C TYR A 106 15.27 13.30 1.49
N GLN A 107 15.74 14.55 1.42
CA GLN A 107 15.91 15.40 2.59
C GLN A 107 14.90 16.55 2.47
N PRO A 108 13.87 16.63 3.33
CA PRO A 108 13.01 17.81 3.36
C PRO A 108 13.84 19.02 3.77
N CYS A 109 13.67 20.12 3.03
CA CYS A 109 14.28 21.42 3.28
C CYS A 109 13.73 22.10 4.54
#